data_AF-A0A2V7BG86-F1
#
_entry.id   AF-A0A2V7BG86-F1
#
_cell.length_a   1.000
_cell.length_b   1.000
_cell.length_c   1.000
_cell.angle_alpha   90.00
_cell.angle_beta   90.00
_cell.angle_gamma   90.00
#
_symmetry.space_group_name_H-M   'P 1'
#
loop_
_entity.id
_entity.type
_entity.pdbx_description
1 polymer ?
#
loop_
_entity_poly.entity_id
_entity_poly.type
_entity_poly.pdbx_seq_one_letter_code
_entity_poly.pdbx_strand_id
1 'polypeptide(L)' 'MAVRAANIGPKGRRRRVLMGAATLVAGSVVLVVLLMSGVGRGWRVALWVPFWAGALGILQARAHT' A
#
# COMPACT_ATOMS: atom_id res chain seq x y z
N MET A 1 -1.08 15.17 -30.01
CA MET A 1 -1.60 14.47 -28.81
C MET A 1 -0.56 13.47 -28.36
N ALA A 2 0.06 13.66 -27.19
CA ALA A 2 1.03 12.69 -26.68
C ALA A 2 0.26 11.45 -26.18
N VAL A 3 0.46 10.31 -26.85
CA VAL A 3 0.01 9.00 -26.35
C VAL A 3 0.83 8.73 -25.09
N ARG A 4 0.20 8.85 -23.91
CA ARG A 4 0.81 8.35 -22.67
C ARG A 4 0.93 6.84 -22.83
N ALA A 5 2.12 6.36 -23.16
CA ALA A 5 2.44 4.95 -23.06
C ALA A 5 2.16 4.53 -21.62
N ALA A 6 1.11 3.74 -21.41
CA ALA A 6 0.88 3.15 -20.10
C ALA A 6 2.08 2.25 -19.80
N ASN A 7 2.87 2.61 -18.80
CA ASN A 7 4.07 1.86 -18.39
C ASN A 7 3.72 0.42 -17.95
N ILE A 8 2.43 0.12 -17.76
CA ILE A 8 1.93 -1.13 -17.22
C ILE A 8 0.68 -1.60 -17.97
N GLY A 9 0.72 -2.86 -18.43
CA GLY A 9 -0.46 -3.56 -18.93
C GLY A 9 -1.45 -3.99 -17.81
N PRO A 10 -2.61 -4.56 -18.19
CA PRO A 10 -3.68 -4.94 -17.25
C PRO A 10 -3.23 -5.86 -16.10
N LYS A 11 -2.29 -6.78 -16.39
CA LYS A 11 -1.73 -7.71 -15.39
C LYS A 11 -0.91 -6.99 -14.31
N GLY A 12 -0.06 -6.03 -14.70
CA GLY A 12 0.75 -5.28 -13.74
C GLY A 12 -0.10 -4.31 -12.91
N ARG A 13 -1.16 -3.73 -13.50
CA ARG A 13 -2.16 -2.94 -12.75
C ARG A 13 -2.80 -3.78 -11.63
N ARG A 14 -3.31 -4.97 -11.97
CA ARG A 14 -3.91 -5.89 -10.99
C ARG A 14 -2.92 -6.30 -9.91
N ARG A 15 -1.66 -6.58 -10.28
CA ARG A 15 -0.60 -6.90 -9.32
C ARG A 15 -0.34 -5.76 -8.33
N ARG A 16 -0.25 -4.50 -8.79
CA ARG A 16 -0.03 -3.35 -7.90
C ARG A 16 -1.21 -3.12 -6.95
N VAL A 17 -2.44 -3.30 -7.40
CA VAL A 17 -3.63 -3.25 -6.52
C VAL A 17 -3.56 -4.35 -5.47
N LEU A 18 -3.28 -5.59 -5.88
CA LEU A 18 -3.22 -6.74 -4.95
C LEU A 18 -2.11 -6.55 -3.91
N MET A 19 -0.91 -6.17 -4.34
CA MET A 19 0.20 -5.91 -3.42
C MET A 19 -0.10 -4.73 -2.49
N GLY A 20 -0.67 -3.65 -3.02
CA GLY A 20 -1.07 -2.49 -2.22
C GLY A 20 -2.10 -2.85 -1.15
N ALA A 21 -3.18 -3.53 -1.55
CA ALA A 21 -4.23 -4.00 -0.66
C ALA A 21 -3.69 -4.98 0.41
N ALA A 22 -2.89 -5.97 0.01
CA ALA A 22 -2.27 -6.91 0.95
C ALA A 22 -1.38 -6.19 1.98
N THR A 23 -0.63 -5.18 1.54
CA THR A 23 0.24 -4.39 2.43
C THR A 23 -0.60 -3.56 3.43
N LEU A 24 -1.71 -2.97 2.99
CA LEU A 24 -2.62 -2.23 3.87
C LEU A 24 -3.29 -3.15 4.91
N VAL A 25 -3.71 -4.34 4.49
CA VAL A 25 -4.30 -5.34 5.39
C VAL A 25 -3.27 -5.77 6.43
N ALA A 26 -2.05 -6.11 6.01
CA ALA A 26 -0.98 -6.50 6.91
C ALA A 26 -0.65 -5.38 7.92
N GLY A 27 -0.49 -4.13 7.45
CA GLY A 27 -0.26 -2.98 8.32
C GLY A 27 -1.39 -2.74 9.33
N SER A 28 -2.63 -2.97 8.93
CA SER A 28 -3.80 -2.86 9.81
C SER A 28 -3.81 -3.95 10.90
N VAL A 29 -3.46 -5.18 10.54
CA VAL A 29 -3.32 -6.29 11.51
C VAL A 29 -2.23 -5.96 12.54
N VAL A 30 -1.06 -5.49 12.10
CA VAL A 30 0.03 -5.11 13.01
C VAL A 30 -0.40 -3.94 13.91
N LEU A 31 -1.14 -2.95 13.38
CA LEU A 31 -1.69 -1.87 14.19
C LEU A 31 -2.59 -2.39 15.31
N VAL A 32 -3.52 -3.30 15.00
CA VAL A 32 -4.40 -3.90 16.01
C VAL A 32 -3.58 -4.62 17.09
N VAL A 33 -2.56 -5.40 16.70
CA VAL A 33 -1.67 -6.08 17.66
C VAL A 33 -0.94 -5.07 18.56
N LEU A 34 -0.43 -3.97 18.00
CA LEU A 34 0.23 -2.91 18.79
C LEU A 34 -0.74 -2.19 19.74
N LEU A 35 -2.01 -2.03 19.35
CA LEU A 35 -3.04 -1.44 20.20
C LEU A 35 -3.40 -2.37 21.37
N MET A 36 -3.51 -3.67 21.12
CA MET A 36 -3.89 -4.65 22.14
C MET A 36 -2.75 -5.00 23.12
N SER A 37 -1.50 -4.93 22.66
CA SER A 37 -0.31 -5.30 23.48
C SER A 37 0.21 -4.18 24.39
N GLY A 38 -0.35 -2.97 24.31
CA GLY A 38 0.08 -1.84 25.14
C GLY A 38 1.49 -1.32 24.80
N VAL A 39 2.07 -1.75 23.68
CA VAL A 39 3.40 -1.33 23.22
C VAL A 39 3.44 0.19 23.02
N GLY A 40 4.60 0.78 23.34
CA GLY A 40 4.83 2.22 23.26
C GLY A 40 4.43 2.82 21.90
N ARG A 41 3.78 3.99 21.94
CA ARG A 41 3.21 4.66 20.76
C ARG A 41 4.22 4.90 19.62
N GLY A 42 5.52 4.98 19.92
CA GLY A 42 6.59 5.13 18.92
C GLY A 42 6.61 4.02 17.87
N TRP A 43 6.27 2.78 18.22
CA TRP A 43 6.23 1.67 17.27
C TRP A 43 5.17 1.85 16.17
N ARG A 44 4.15 2.69 16.42
CA ARG A 44 3.12 3.01 15.42
C ARG A 44 3.66 3.88 14.30
N VAL A 45 4.77 4.61 14.51
CA VAL A 45 5.41 5.42 13.46
C VAL A 45 5.96 4.51 12.36
N ALA A 46 6.47 3.32 12.70
CA ALA A 46 6.95 2.36 11.71
C ALA A 46 5.85 1.89 10.75
N LEU A 47 4.57 1.94 11.16
CA LEU A 47 3.42 1.60 10.31
C LEU A 47 3.17 2.63 9.20
N TRP A 48 3.78 3.81 9.28
CA TRP A 48 3.69 4.79 8.19
C TRP A 48 4.22 4.20 6.87
N VAL A 49 5.28 3.40 6.92
CA VAL A 49 5.90 2.77 5.74
C VAL A 49 4.93 1.83 5.01
N PRO A 50 4.34 0.79 5.64
CA PRO A 50 3.40 -0.09 4.95
C PRO A 50 2.13 0.63 4.50
N PHE A 51 1.63 1.62 5.26
CA PHE A 51 0.45 2.38 4.83
C PHE A 51 0.74 3.25 3.61
N TRP A 52 1.88 3.94 3.59
CA TRP A 52 2.32 4.73 2.44
C TRP A 52 2.55 3.84 1.21
N ALA A 53 3.30 2.74 1.35
CA ALA A 53 3.57 1.82 0.25
C ALA A 53 2.29 1.17 -0.29
N GLY A 54 1.38 0.77 0.60
CA GLY A 54 0.09 0.20 0.24
C GLY A 54 -0.80 1.17 -0.56
N ALA A 55 -0.91 2.41 -0.08
CA ALA A 55 -1.64 3.48 -0.76
C ALA A 55 -1.02 3.81 -2.13
N LEU A 56 0.30 3.91 -2.20
CA LEU A 56 1.01 4.17 -3.45
C LEU A 56 0.74 3.11 -4.52
N GLY A 57 0.75 1.82 -4.18
CA GLY A 57 0.47 0.76 -5.14
C GLY A 57 -0.94 0.86 -5.76
N ILE A 58 -1.92 1.27 -4.95
CA ILE A 58 -3.29 1.50 -5.41
C ILE A 58 -3.37 2.75 -6.30
N LEU A 59 -2.69 3.83 -5.92
CA LEU A 59 -2.67 5.08 -6.69
C LEU A 59 -1.96 4.91 -8.04
N GLN A 60 -0.83 4.20 -8.07
CA GLN A 60 -0.13 3.81 -9.30
C GLN A 60 -1.02 3.02 -10.25
N ALA A 61 -1.78 2.05 -9.70
CA ALA A 61 -2.74 1.30 -10.49
C ALA A 61 -3.90 2.15 -11.02
N ARG A 62 -4.28 3.25 -10.37
CA ARG A 62 -5.28 4.21 -10.87
C ARG A 62 -4.68 5.17 -11.90
N ALA A 63 -3.43 5.59 -11.70
CA ALA A 63 -2.72 6.53 -12.56
C ALA A 63 -2.12 5.87 -13.82
N HIS A 64 -2.17 4.53 -13.93
CA HIS A 64 -1.56 3.75 -15.01
C HIS A 64 -0.02 3.89 -15.08
N THR A 65 0.63 4.06 -13.93
CA THR A 65 2.09 4.27 -13.77
C THR A 65 2.77 3.17 -12.98
#